data_AF-S8CKQ7-F1
#
_entry.id   AF-S8CKQ7-F1
#
_cell.length_a   1.000
_cell.length_b   1.000
_cell.length_c   1.000
_cell.angle_alpha   90.00
_cell.angle_beta   90.00
_cell.angle_gamma   90.00
#
_symmetry.space_group_name_H-M   'P 1'
#
loop_
_entity.id
_entity.type
_entity.pdbx_description
1 polymer ?
#
loop_
_entity_poly.entity_id
_entity_poly.type
_entity_poly.pdbx_seq_one_letter_code
_entity_poly.pdbx_strand_id
1 'polypeptide(L)'
;YSAQGNLRDANIFMDDLKKQVRISEVDFPRSELMQFTDYLLKTLQRDALPLFNMLRQRYRSSLEREPSFNGSLDEVAEKFYGVRNNRSSMSGMFGEIFKV
;
A
#
# COMPACT_ATOMS: atom_id res chain seq x y z
N TYR A 1 1.69 4.29 7.32
CA TYR A 1 1.20 3.29 8.31
C TYR A 1 1.36 1.86 7.84
N SER A 2 0.71 1.41 6.75
CA SER A 2 0.81 0.00 6.31
C SER A 2 2.23 -0.45 5.96
N ALA A 3 3.02 0.31 5.20
CA ALA A 3 4.40 -0.06 4.87
C ALA A 3 5.33 -0.20 6.12
N GLN A 4 4.95 0.40 7.26
CA GLN A 4 5.66 0.26 8.53
C GLN A 4 5.19 -0.96 9.34
N GLY A 5 4.28 -1.78 8.81
CA GLY A 5 3.62 -2.89 9.51
C GLY A 5 2.50 -2.46 10.46
N ASN A 6 2.17 -1.16 10.52
CA ASN A 6 1.15 -0.64 11.43
C ASN A 6 -0.24 -0.67 10.78
N LEU A 7 -0.85 -1.86 10.76
CA LEU A 7 -2.19 -2.07 10.21
C LEU A 7 -3.29 -1.44 11.06
N ARG A 8 -3.10 -1.36 12.38
CA ARG A 8 -4.07 -0.79 13.31
C ARG A 8 -4.32 0.68 12.98
N ASP A 9 -3.27 1.48 12.94
CA ASP A 9 -3.40 2.92 12.70
C ASP A 9 -3.86 3.21 11.28
N ALA A 10 -3.47 2.38 10.31
CA ALA A 10 -3.95 2.48 8.93
C ALA A 10 -5.48 2.31 8.84
N ASN A 11 -6.05 1.36 9.59
CA ASN A 11 -7.50 1.16 9.64
C ASN A 11 -8.21 2.27 10.44
N ILE A 12 -7.67 2.68 11.59
CA ILE A 12 -8.23 3.80 12.37
C ILE A 12 -8.34 5.06 11.51
N PHE A 13 -7.26 5.40 10.80
CA PHE A 13 -7.25 6.55 9.90
C PHE A 13 -8.31 6.44 8.80
N MET A 14 -8.46 5.27 8.16
CA MET A 14 -9.47 5.06 7.12
C MET A 14 -10.90 5.16 7.68
N ASP A 15 -11.14 4.64 8.87
CA ASP A 15 -12.44 4.74 9.52
C ASP A 15 -12.78 6.18 9.89
N ASP A 16 -11.81 6.93 10.41
CA ASP A 16 -12.00 8.34 10.77
C ASP A 16 -12.20 9.22 9.53
N LEU A 17 -11.48 8.96 8.44
CA LEU A 17 -11.68 9.60 7.15
C LEU A 17 -13.12 9.35 6.64
N LYS A 18 -13.60 8.10 6.70
CA LYS A 18 -14.99 7.77 6.30
C LYS A 18 -16.03 8.45 7.19
N LYS A 19 -15.77 8.58 8.50
CA LYS A 19 -16.65 9.32 9.42
C LYS A 19 -16.71 10.80 9.05
N GLN A 20 -15.56 11.44 8.82
CA GLN A 20 -15.49 12.85 8.46
C GLN A 20 -16.26 13.15 7.16
N VAL A 21 -16.09 12.31 6.15
CA VAL A 21 -16.82 12.41 4.88
C VAL A 21 -18.34 12.30 5.08
N ARG A 22 -18.79 11.37 5.94
CA ARG A 22 -20.23 11.24 6.26
C ARG A 22 -20.77 12.48 6.97
N ILE A 23 -19.97 13.08 7.86
CA ILE A 23 -20.35 14.30 8.60
C ILE A 23 -20.45 15.49 7.65
N SER A 24 -19.60 15.57 6.63
CA SER A 24 -19.64 16.66 5.65
C SER A 24 -20.68 16.50 4.55
N GLU A 25 -21.52 15.47 4.59
CA GLU A 25 -22.52 15.11 3.55
C GLU A 25 -21.94 14.98 2.13
N VAL A 26 -20.62 14.83 2.01
CA VAL A 26 -19.95 14.59 0.74
C VAL A 26 -19.86 13.07 0.53
N ASP A 27 -20.05 12.61 -0.70
CA ASP A 27 -19.81 11.20 -1.02
C ASP A 27 -18.34 10.83 -0.84
N PHE A 28 -18.08 9.68 -0.23
CA PHE A 28 -16.72 9.15 -0.14
C PHE A 28 -16.14 8.98 -1.54
N PRO A 29 -14.92 9.48 -1.80
CA PRO A 29 -14.39 9.51 -3.15
C PRO A 29 -14.37 8.09 -3.72
N ARG A 30 -15.16 7.88 -4.78
CA ARG A 30 -15.25 6.59 -5.48
C ARG A 30 -14.09 6.38 -6.46
N SER A 31 -12.97 7.04 -6.24
CA SER A 31 -11.81 6.91 -7.12
C SER A 31 -11.22 5.51 -7.04
N GLU A 32 -10.65 5.04 -8.14
CA GLU A 32 -9.99 3.74 -8.22
C GLU A 32 -8.92 3.56 -7.13
N LEU A 33 -8.16 4.62 -6.83
CA LEU A 33 -7.14 4.57 -5.79
C LEU A 33 -7.75 4.43 -4.38
N MET A 34 -8.86 5.12 -4.11
CA MET A 34 -9.54 5.02 -2.83
C MET A 34 -10.17 3.63 -2.63
N GLN A 35 -10.80 3.09 -3.67
CA GLN A 35 -11.30 1.72 -3.67
C GLN A 35 -10.18 0.71 -3.46
N PHE A 36 -9.05 0.89 -4.14
CA PHE A 36 -7.84 0.07 -3.93
C PHE A 36 -7.38 0.12 -2.47
N THR A 37 -7.29 1.30 -1.86
CA THR A 37 -6.86 1.43 -0.46
C THR A 37 -7.80 0.71 0.50
N ASP A 38 -9.12 0.83 0.33
CA ASP A 38 -10.10 0.13 1.17
C ASP A 38 -9.97 -1.41 1.04
N TYR A 39 -9.87 -1.92 -0.19
CA TYR A 39 -9.69 -3.36 -0.42
C TYR A 39 -8.32 -3.86 0.05
N LEU A 40 -7.26 -3.05 -0.07
CA LEU A 40 -5.94 -3.38 0.41
C LEU A 40 -5.96 -3.59 1.93
N LEU A 41 -6.52 -2.65 2.70
CA LEU A 41 -6.61 -2.78 4.16
C LEU A 41 -7.38 -4.03 4.58
N LYS A 42 -8.52 -4.29 3.95
CA LYS A 42 -9.31 -5.52 4.16
C LYS A 42 -8.54 -6.80 3.82
N THR A 43 -7.68 -6.75 2.81
CA THR A 43 -6.86 -7.88 2.37
C THR A 43 -5.74 -8.15 3.37
N LEU A 44 -5.06 -7.11 3.86
CA LEU A 44 -4.00 -7.22 4.87
C LEU A 44 -4.53 -7.81 6.19
N GLN A 45 -5.78 -7.52 6.57
CA GLN A 45 -6.41 -8.12 7.76
C GLN A 45 -6.64 -9.63 7.65
N ARG A 46 -6.71 -10.17 6.43
CA ARG A 46 -7.03 -11.59 6.16
C ARG A 46 -5.79 -12.42 5.83
N ASP A 47 -4.60 -11.82 5.87
CA ASP A 47 -3.34 -12.42 5.47
C ASP A 47 -3.44 -13.15 4.10
N ALA A 48 -3.98 -12.43 3.10
CA ALA A 48 -4.31 -13.02 1.80
C ALA A 48 -3.43 -12.49 0.67
N LEU A 49 -2.21 -13.02 0.55
CA LEU A 49 -1.27 -12.69 -0.53
C LEU A 49 -1.86 -12.82 -1.95
N PRO A 50 -2.65 -13.87 -2.30
CA PRO A 50 -3.24 -13.96 -3.64
C PRO A 50 -4.17 -12.79 -3.97
N LEU A 51 -5.00 -12.38 -3.00
CA LEU A 51 -5.88 -11.22 -3.14
C LEU A 51 -5.08 -9.93 -3.28
N PHE A 52 -3.98 -9.78 -2.53
CA PHE A 52 -3.09 -8.63 -2.64
C PHE A 52 -2.50 -8.50 -4.05
N ASN A 53 -1.99 -9.61 -4.62
CA ASN A 53 -1.45 -9.62 -5.98
C ASN A 53 -2.51 -9.28 -7.03
N MET A 54 -3.72 -9.84 -6.88
CA MET A 54 -4.85 -9.53 -7.75
C MET A 54 -5.21 -8.03 -7.70
N LEU A 55 -5.23 -7.41 -6.51
CA LEU A 55 -5.50 -5.99 -6.36
C LEU A 55 -4.43 -5.14 -7.06
N ARG A 56 -3.14 -5.47 -6.91
CA ARG A 56 -2.05 -4.77 -7.61
C ARG A 56 -2.21 -4.81 -9.13
N GLN A 57 -2.62 -5.95 -9.67
CA GLN A 57 -2.86 -6.09 -11.11
C GLN A 57 -4.10 -5.32 -11.56
N ARG A 58 -5.22 -5.45 -10.84
CA ARG A 58 -6.50 -4.80 -11.18
C ARG A 58 -6.40 -3.28 -11.18
N TYR A 59 -5.67 -2.72 -10.22
CA TYR A 59 -5.53 -1.27 -10.05
C TYR A 59 -4.22 -0.72 -10.64
N ARG A 60 -3.52 -1.50 -11.46
CA ARG A 60 -2.20 -1.17 -12.02
C ARG A 60 -2.13 0.24 -12.60
N SER A 61 -3.07 0.61 -13.47
CA SER A 61 -3.10 1.93 -14.12
C SER A 61 -3.30 3.10 -13.15
N SER A 62 -3.89 2.85 -11.98
CA SER A 62 -4.01 3.86 -10.91
C SER A 62 -2.74 3.94 -10.07
N LEU A 63 -2.05 2.82 -9.88
CA LEU A 63 -0.79 2.73 -9.14
C LEU A 63 0.40 3.27 -9.94
N GLU A 64 0.38 3.17 -11.26
CA GLU A 64 1.44 3.69 -12.13
C GLU A 64 1.45 5.22 -12.25
N ARG A 65 0.40 5.92 -11.78
CA ARG A 65 0.35 7.38 -11.76
C ARG A 65 1.40 8.00 -10.84
N GLU A 66 1.80 7.27 -9.80
CA GLU A 66 2.76 7.70 -8.81
C GLU A 66 3.75 6.55 -8.55
N PRO A 67 4.99 6.62 -9.09
CA PRO A 67 5.95 5.52 -9.03
C PRO A 67 6.25 5.03 -7.61
N SER A 68 6.21 5.92 -6.61
CA SER A 68 6.47 5.59 -5.21
C SER A 68 5.45 4.62 -4.59
N PHE A 69 4.25 4.48 -5.17
CA PHE A 69 3.24 3.52 -4.70
C PHE A 69 3.68 2.08 -4.87
N ASN A 70 4.36 1.75 -5.98
CA ASN A 70 4.83 0.39 -6.19
C ASN A 70 5.89 -0.01 -5.16
N GLY A 71 6.83 0.89 -4.84
CA GLY A 71 7.81 0.67 -3.78
C GLY A 71 7.14 0.47 -2.41
N SER A 72 6.18 1.33 -2.07
CA SER A 72 5.40 1.19 -0.82
C SER A 72 4.65 -0.14 -0.73
N LEU A 73 4.11 -0.63 -1.85
CA LEU A 73 3.42 -1.92 -1.91
C LEU A 73 4.38 -3.09 -1.82
N ASP A 74 5.60 -2.95 -2.31
CA ASP A 74 6.64 -3.96 -2.15
C ASP A 74 7.06 -4.07 -0.67
N GLU A 75 7.22 -2.93 0.03
CA GLU A 75 7.45 -2.91 1.49
C GLU A 75 6.29 -3.54 2.26
N VAL A 76 5.04 -3.26 1.87
CA VAL A 76 3.85 -3.93 2.44
C VAL A 76 3.90 -5.44 2.21
N ALA A 77 4.27 -5.89 1.01
CA ALA A 77 4.36 -7.31 0.70
C ALA A 77 5.43 -8.03 1.53
N GLU A 78 6.58 -7.38 1.73
CA GLU A 78 7.63 -7.89 2.60
C GLU A 78 7.16 -7.96 4.06
N LYS A 79 6.53 -6.89 4.56
CA LYS A 79 6.11 -6.80 5.98
C LYS A 79 4.99 -7.75 6.35
N PHE A 80 3.99 -7.91 5.50
CA PHE A 80 2.80 -8.72 5.82
C PHE A 80 2.89 -10.16 5.31
N TYR A 81 3.62 -10.40 4.22
CA TYR A 81 3.65 -11.72 3.58
C TYR A 81 5.05 -12.33 3.48
N GLY A 82 6.10 -11.63 3.94
CA GLY A 82 7.48 -12.11 3.85
C GLY A 82 8.03 -12.19 2.40
N VAL A 83 7.33 -11.56 1.44
CA VAL A 83 7.75 -11.57 0.04
C VAL A 83 8.94 -10.62 -0.13
N ARG A 84 10.13 -11.18 -0.32
CA ARG A 84 11.32 -10.38 -0.65
C ARG A 84 11.25 -9.97 -2.12
N ASN A 85 11.32 -8.67 -2.37
CA ASN A 85 11.45 -8.17 -3.73
C ASN A 85 12.94 -8.17 -4.11
N ASN A 86 13.32 -8.91 -5.16
CA ASN A 86 14.70 -8.98 -5.68
C ASN A 86 15.28 -7.63 -6.17
N ARG A 87 14.55 -6.52 -6.01
CA ARG A 87 15.03 -5.16 -6.33
C ARG A 87 15.81 -4.52 -5.18
N SER A 88 15.64 -4.97 -3.94
CA SER A 88 16.37 -4.42 -2.78
C SER A 88 17.84 -4.83 -2.69
N SER A 89 18.31 -5.80 -3.50
CA SER A 89 19.73 -6.16 -3.56
C SER A 89 20.58 -5.19 -4.39
N MET A 90 19.97 -4.35 -5.24
CA MET A 90 20.72 -3.42 -6.10
C MET A 90 20.91 -2.02 -5.52
N SER A 91 20.09 -1.58 -4.56
CA SER A 91 20.29 -0.26 -3.91
C SER A 91 21.38 -0.28 -2.83
N GLY A 92 21.83 -1.46 -2.39
CA GLY A 92 22.92 -1.60 -1.43
C GLY A 92 24.32 -1.35 -2.00
N MET A 93 24.52 -1.52 -3.32
CA MET A 93 25.85 -1.34 -3.93
C MET A 93 26.15 0.10 -4.36
N PHE A 94 25.15 0.98 -4.47
CA PHE A 94 25.40 2.40 -4.80
C PHE A 94 25.88 3.21 -3.58
N GLY A 95 25.65 2.73 -2.35
CA GLY A 95 26.13 3.39 -1.13
C GLY A 95 27.63 3.20 -0.85
N GLU A 96 28.25 2.13 -1.35
CA GLU A 96 29.68 1.87 -1.14
C GLU A 96 30.58 2.55 -2.17
N ILE A 97 30.06 2.92 -3.35
CA ILE A 97 30.86 3.52 -4.42
C ILE A 97 31.08 5.03 -4.20
N PHE A 98 30.21 5.72 -3.46
CA PHE A 98 30.36 7.15 -3.15
C PHE A 98 31.04 7.45 -1.80
N LYS A 99 31.65 6.45 -1.16
CA LYS A 99 32.65 6.68 -0.11
C LYS A 99 34.02 6.84 -0.79
N VAL A 100 34.32 8.06 -1.23
CA VAL A 100 35.69 8.53 -1.52
C VAL A 100 35.90 9.85 -0.80
#